data_AF-A0A1I0Q8P9-F1
#
_entry.id   AF-A0A1I0Q8P9-F1
#
_cell.length_a   1.000
_cell.length_b   1.000
_cell.length_c   1.000
_cell.angle_alpha   90.00
_cell.angle_beta   90.00
_cell.angle_gamma   90.00
#
_symmetry.space_group_name_H-M   'P 1'
#
loop_
_entity.id
_entity.type
_entity.pdbx_description
1 polymer ?
#
loop_
_entity_poly.entity_id
_entity_poly.type
_entity_poly.pdbx_seq_one_letter_code
_entity_poly.pdbx_strand_id
1 'polypeptide(L)'
;MKRFVRRTASAMIAGTVLMSMTGCSAIQEVIDTSKADPEKDVMEVVETYCNALADQDVDVLAELSSDDKFEENKDDLEETFDFKHNDTYSSDVATILETIAGTIEYEIDEDSLKVNEDKGTAEVDVKFTVADYTASYDTTDIDELVDMIEDGATTEYDLTIELEQTDDGWLIENSEDVFDEVYDFMIIAALAPDATIVGSDEPDTYDEPDTNVDTSSSSGSSVADTSSTDDLLLGSATYIGLVDIDYDAHTARAYTNQESFGFYQAHTSSDVEIDFTGYSVVIEHDGAVYETVNDDICAYVYADSTGLIEAGVYTFTFYNPEGVEYDFYTVTVD
;
A
#
# COMPACT_ATOMS: atom_id res chain seq x y z
N MET A 1 -21.22 -37.27 0.22
CA MET A 1 -20.63 -36.33 -0.75
C MET A 1 -19.35 -36.93 -1.29
N LYS A 2 -19.25 -37.15 -2.61
CA LYS A 2 -18.00 -37.53 -3.28
C LYS A 2 -17.24 -36.23 -3.55
N ARG A 3 -16.11 -36.02 -2.88
CA ARG A 3 -15.19 -34.93 -3.24
C ARG A 3 -14.50 -35.33 -4.55
N PHE A 4 -14.82 -34.63 -5.62
CA PHE A 4 -14.11 -34.72 -6.89
C PHE A 4 -12.82 -33.92 -6.71
N VAL A 5 -11.70 -34.62 -6.55
CA VAL A 5 -10.38 -33.99 -6.65
C VAL A 5 -10.13 -33.82 -8.14
N ARG A 6 -10.40 -32.61 -8.67
CA ARG A 6 -9.98 -32.24 -10.03
C ARG A 6 -8.46 -32.12 -10.00
N ARG A 7 -7.81 -32.72 -11.00
CA ARG A 7 -6.38 -32.59 -11.22
C ARG A 7 -6.23 -31.42 -12.18
N THR A 8 -5.96 -30.24 -11.65
CA THR A 8 -5.58 -29.06 -12.43
C THR A 8 -4.22 -29.35 -13.05
N ALA A 9 -4.13 -29.23 -14.37
CA ALA A 9 -2.85 -29.23 -15.06
C ALA A 9 -2.47 -27.77 -15.23
N SER A 10 -1.90 -27.16 -14.18
CA SER A 10 -1.31 -25.82 -14.24
C SER A 10 -0.20 -25.84 -15.29
N ALA A 11 -0.42 -25.15 -16.40
CA ALA A 11 0.66 -24.76 -17.27
C ALA A 11 1.23 -23.47 -16.67
N MET A 12 2.27 -23.59 -15.83
CA MET A 12 3.09 -22.44 -15.45
C MET A 12 3.70 -21.87 -16.73
N ILE A 13 3.07 -20.84 -17.29
CA ILE A 13 3.72 -19.94 -18.23
C ILE A 13 4.57 -19.02 -17.35
N ALA A 14 5.79 -19.45 -17.04
CA ALA A 14 6.80 -18.55 -16.51
C ALA A 14 7.15 -17.57 -17.64
N GLY A 15 6.37 -16.51 -17.75
CA GLY A 15 6.53 -15.45 -18.74
C GLY A 15 7.74 -14.61 -18.40
N THR A 16 8.95 -15.08 -18.73
CA THR A 16 10.11 -14.20 -18.77
C THR A 16 9.98 -13.32 -20.02
N VAL A 17 9.16 -12.28 -19.95
CA VAL A 17 8.83 -11.40 -21.07
C VAL A 17 9.90 -10.32 -21.20
N LEU A 18 10.98 -10.64 -21.93
CA LEU A 18 11.81 -9.62 -22.57
C LEU A 18 11.06 -9.07 -23.80
N MET A 19 10.06 -8.20 -23.61
CA MET A 19 9.40 -7.45 -24.69
C MET A 19 9.51 -5.94 -24.50
N SER A 20 10.73 -5.45 -24.35
CA SER A 20 11.00 -4.04 -24.64
C SER A 20 10.78 -3.82 -26.15
N MET A 21 9.92 -2.84 -26.49
CA MET A 21 9.68 -2.21 -27.80
C MET A 21 8.43 -2.66 -28.58
N THR A 22 7.25 -2.10 -28.25
CA THR A 22 6.27 -1.47 -29.19
C THR A 22 4.94 -1.06 -28.48
N GLY A 23 5.00 -0.12 -27.55
CA GLY A 23 3.91 0.22 -26.60
C GLY A 23 2.69 0.99 -27.12
N CYS A 24 2.40 1.06 -28.43
CA CYS A 24 1.09 1.60 -28.87
C CYS A 24 0.45 0.83 -30.02
N SER A 25 1.21 0.02 -30.77
CA SER A 25 0.66 -0.72 -31.91
C SER A 25 0.10 -2.09 -31.53
N ALA A 26 0.59 -2.68 -30.43
CA ALA A 26 0.14 -4.00 -29.97
C ALA A 26 -1.24 -3.92 -29.31
N ILE A 27 -1.49 -2.88 -28.49
CA ILE A 27 -2.77 -2.65 -27.81
C ILE A 27 -3.88 -2.40 -28.84
N GLN A 28 -3.62 -1.54 -29.84
CA GLN A 28 -4.57 -1.32 -30.93
C GLN A 28 -4.85 -2.60 -31.74
N GLU A 29 -3.86 -3.49 -31.89
CA GLU A 29 -4.06 -4.77 -32.59
C GLU A 29 -5.00 -5.69 -31.80
N VAL A 30 -4.85 -5.76 -30.47
CA VAL A 30 -5.76 -6.51 -29.57
C VAL A 30 -7.18 -5.92 -29.62
N ILE A 31 -7.31 -4.59 -29.59
CA ILE A 31 -8.59 -3.87 -29.67
C ILE A 31 -9.28 -4.08 -31.04
N ASP A 32 -8.53 -4.02 -32.14
CA ASP A 32 -9.08 -4.08 -33.50
C ASP A 32 -9.46 -5.51 -33.97
N THR A 33 -9.03 -6.57 -33.28
CA THR A 33 -9.32 -7.98 -33.67
C THR A 33 -10.74 -8.48 -33.35
N SER A 34 -11.58 -7.66 -32.72
CA SER A 34 -12.80 -7.99 -31.96
C SER A 34 -14.02 -8.64 -32.65
N LYS A 35 -13.87 -9.53 -33.65
CA LYS A 35 -15.03 -10.14 -34.34
C LYS A 35 -15.02 -11.65 -34.54
N ALA A 36 -13.93 -12.34 -34.22
CA ALA A 36 -13.81 -13.76 -34.57
C ALA A 36 -13.99 -14.71 -33.38
N ASP A 37 -13.50 -14.36 -32.19
CA ASP A 37 -13.48 -15.25 -31.03
C ASP A 37 -13.36 -14.44 -29.71
N PRO A 38 -14.48 -14.15 -29.01
CA PRO A 38 -14.44 -13.29 -27.83
C PRO A 38 -13.67 -13.90 -26.66
N GLU A 39 -13.56 -15.23 -26.56
CA GLU A 39 -12.74 -15.88 -25.53
C GLU A 39 -11.25 -15.57 -25.73
N LYS A 40 -10.80 -15.62 -26.98
CA LYS A 40 -9.42 -15.27 -27.34
C LYS A 40 -9.12 -13.79 -27.09
N ASP A 41 -10.06 -12.91 -27.47
CA ASP A 41 -9.89 -11.47 -27.29
C ASP A 41 -9.83 -11.10 -25.79
N VAL A 42 -10.70 -11.69 -24.95
CA VAL A 42 -10.66 -11.50 -23.49
C VAL A 42 -9.32 -11.99 -22.90
N MET A 43 -8.86 -13.17 -23.29
CA MET A 43 -7.59 -13.71 -22.78
C MET A 43 -6.38 -12.85 -23.15
N GLU A 44 -6.35 -12.29 -24.36
CA GLU A 44 -5.28 -11.39 -24.79
C GLU A 44 -5.29 -10.07 -23.99
N VAL A 45 -6.47 -9.52 -23.67
CA VAL A 45 -6.59 -8.34 -22.81
C VAL A 45 -6.11 -8.65 -21.39
N VAL A 46 -6.54 -9.76 -20.81
CA VAL A 46 -6.12 -10.16 -19.44
C VAL A 46 -4.62 -10.39 -19.38
N GLU A 47 -4.05 -11.11 -20.36
CA GLU A 47 -2.60 -11.33 -20.42
C GLU A 47 -1.83 -10.01 -20.57
N THR A 48 -2.33 -9.08 -21.38
CA THR A 48 -1.71 -7.76 -21.55
C THR A 48 -1.77 -6.96 -20.25
N TYR A 49 -2.92 -6.97 -19.57
CA TYR A 49 -3.12 -6.28 -18.30
C TYR A 49 -2.23 -6.86 -17.18
N CYS A 50 -2.17 -8.19 -17.03
CA CYS A 50 -1.31 -8.83 -16.03
C CYS A 50 0.18 -8.58 -16.29
N ASN A 51 0.62 -8.55 -17.56
CA ASN A 51 1.98 -8.14 -17.91
C ASN A 51 2.23 -6.69 -17.52
N ALA A 52 1.30 -5.78 -17.83
CA ALA A 52 1.42 -4.38 -17.46
C ALA A 52 1.49 -4.16 -15.94
N LEU A 53 0.75 -4.96 -15.16
CA LEU A 53 0.86 -4.97 -13.70
C LEU A 53 2.25 -5.41 -13.26
N ALA A 54 2.82 -6.49 -13.80
CA ALA A 54 4.15 -6.95 -13.42
C ALA A 54 5.27 -5.99 -13.87
N ASP A 55 5.12 -5.38 -15.05
CA ASP A 55 6.09 -4.46 -15.65
C ASP A 55 5.92 -3.00 -15.20
N GLN A 56 4.93 -2.70 -14.36
CA GLN A 56 4.57 -1.34 -13.91
C GLN A 56 4.26 -0.38 -15.07
N ASP A 57 3.63 -0.87 -16.14
CA ASP A 57 3.29 -0.11 -17.34
C ASP A 57 1.96 0.65 -17.15
N VAL A 58 2.04 1.81 -16.49
CA VAL A 58 0.87 2.66 -16.17
C VAL A 58 0.11 3.10 -17.41
N ASP A 59 0.80 3.33 -18.54
CA ASP A 59 0.18 3.66 -19.84
C ASP A 59 -0.82 2.56 -20.22
N VAL A 60 -0.37 1.29 -20.22
CA VAL A 60 -1.19 0.13 -20.59
C VAL A 60 -2.30 -0.12 -19.56
N LEU A 61 -2.00 0.01 -18.26
CA LEU A 61 -2.98 -0.17 -17.19
C LEU A 61 -4.14 0.81 -17.33
N ALA A 62 -3.85 2.08 -17.62
CA ALA A 62 -4.87 3.10 -17.85
C ALA A 62 -5.68 2.83 -19.12
N GLU A 63 -5.03 2.44 -20.22
CA GLU A 63 -5.73 2.14 -21.48
C GLU A 63 -6.65 0.91 -21.39
N LEU A 64 -6.31 -0.08 -20.56
CA LEU A 64 -7.09 -1.30 -20.39
C LEU A 64 -8.13 -1.22 -19.26
N SER A 65 -8.11 -0.17 -18.43
CA SER A 65 -9.09 0.04 -17.37
C SER A 65 -10.38 0.65 -17.92
N SER A 66 -11.54 0.19 -17.45
CA SER A 66 -12.81 0.88 -17.73
C SER A 66 -13.09 2.02 -16.74
N ASP A 67 -12.35 2.09 -15.64
CA ASP A 67 -12.41 3.22 -14.70
C ASP A 67 -11.56 4.40 -15.21
N ASP A 68 -12.25 5.51 -15.48
CA ASP A 68 -11.65 6.80 -15.88
C ASP A 68 -10.61 7.30 -14.86
N LYS A 69 -10.66 6.86 -13.58
CA LYS A 69 -9.69 7.26 -12.55
C LYS A 69 -8.24 6.97 -12.92
N PHE A 70 -7.96 5.85 -13.59
CA PHE A 70 -6.59 5.52 -13.99
C PHE A 70 -6.07 6.52 -15.01
N GLU A 71 -6.89 6.88 -16.00
CA GLU A 71 -6.52 7.89 -17.00
C GLU A 71 -6.46 9.29 -16.37
N GLU A 72 -7.37 9.62 -15.45
CA GLU A 72 -7.38 10.91 -14.74
C GLU A 72 -6.17 11.08 -13.81
N ASN A 73 -5.69 10.01 -13.18
CA ASN A 73 -4.57 10.01 -12.22
C ASN A 73 -3.27 9.44 -12.82
N LYS A 74 -3.20 9.29 -14.14
CA LYS A 74 -2.07 8.64 -14.82
C LYS A 74 -0.72 9.24 -14.47
N ASP A 75 -0.62 10.58 -14.50
CA ASP A 75 0.63 11.28 -14.17
C ASP A 75 1.07 11.00 -12.71
N ASP A 76 0.10 10.95 -11.77
CA ASP A 76 0.37 10.67 -10.36
C ASP A 76 0.77 9.20 -10.15
N LEU A 77 0.14 8.28 -10.89
CA LEU A 77 0.50 6.86 -10.90
C LEU A 77 1.89 6.65 -11.49
N GLU A 78 2.23 7.29 -12.62
CA GLU A 78 3.57 7.23 -13.21
C GLU A 78 4.65 7.71 -12.22
N GLU A 79 4.40 8.80 -11.50
CA GLU A 79 5.32 9.29 -10.47
C GLU A 79 5.45 8.31 -9.30
N THR A 80 4.34 7.69 -8.91
CA THR A 80 4.29 6.69 -7.83
C THR A 80 5.02 5.39 -8.23
N PHE A 81 4.93 4.98 -9.50
CA PHE A 81 5.55 3.75 -10.01
C PHE A 81 6.98 3.90 -10.50
N ASP A 82 7.52 5.12 -10.56
CA ASP A 82 8.87 5.32 -11.07
C ASP A 82 9.95 4.65 -10.20
N PHE A 83 9.62 4.27 -8.96
CA PHE A 83 10.48 3.64 -7.92
C PHE A 83 11.95 4.07 -7.99
N LYS A 84 12.16 5.37 -8.22
CA LYS A 84 13.47 5.99 -8.32
C LYS A 84 13.68 6.90 -7.14
N HIS A 85 14.95 7.08 -6.78
CA HIS A 85 15.33 8.10 -5.83
C HIS A 85 14.95 9.49 -6.37
N ASN A 86 13.98 10.12 -5.71
CA ASN A 86 13.41 11.43 -6.05
C ASN A 86 12.86 12.10 -4.78
N ASP A 87 12.02 13.12 -4.93
CA ASP A 87 11.38 13.80 -3.80
C ASP A 87 10.30 12.93 -3.11
N THR A 88 9.91 11.81 -3.72
CA THR A 88 8.89 10.87 -3.24
C THR A 88 9.50 9.75 -2.39
N TYR A 89 10.64 9.19 -2.83
CA TYR A 89 11.28 8.05 -2.20
C TYR A 89 12.77 8.27 -1.89
N SER A 90 13.17 7.90 -0.67
CA SER A 90 14.58 7.67 -0.35
C SER A 90 15.19 6.60 -1.28
N SER A 91 16.51 6.60 -1.42
CA SER A 91 17.21 5.60 -2.26
C SER A 91 16.93 4.17 -1.79
N ASP A 92 16.87 3.94 -0.48
CA ASP A 92 16.67 2.61 0.09
C ASP A 92 15.23 2.14 -0.09
N VAL A 93 14.25 3.02 0.16
CA VAL A 93 12.83 2.73 -0.05
C VAL A 93 12.55 2.44 -1.53
N ALA A 94 13.07 3.26 -2.44
CA ALA A 94 12.97 3.05 -3.87
C ALA A 94 13.52 1.67 -4.28
N THR A 95 14.70 1.30 -3.75
CA THR A 95 15.33 -0.01 -4.02
C THR A 95 14.47 -1.17 -3.50
N ILE A 96 13.89 -1.05 -2.30
CA ILE A 96 13.01 -2.07 -1.72
C ILE A 96 11.74 -2.24 -2.55
N LEU A 97 11.07 -1.13 -2.91
CA LEU A 97 9.85 -1.15 -3.71
C LEU A 97 10.09 -1.74 -5.10
N GLU A 98 11.15 -1.30 -5.79
CA GLU A 98 11.55 -1.84 -7.09
C GLU A 98 11.83 -3.34 -7.01
N THR A 99 12.51 -3.78 -5.94
CA THR A 99 12.80 -5.21 -5.72
C THR A 99 11.52 -6.01 -5.51
N ILE A 100 10.61 -5.57 -4.63
CA ILE A 100 9.34 -6.26 -4.38
C ILE A 100 8.49 -6.29 -5.67
N ALA A 101 8.36 -5.17 -6.35
CA ALA A 101 7.59 -5.10 -7.59
C ALA A 101 8.17 -6.00 -8.69
N GLY A 102 9.50 -6.12 -8.76
CA GLY A 102 10.19 -7.07 -9.66
C GLY A 102 9.93 -8.55 -9.35
N THR A 103 9.34 -8.88 -8.20
CA THR A 103 8.93 -10.25 -7.84
C THR A 103 7.50 -10.60 -8.25
N ILE A 104 6.74 -9.66 -8.80
CA ILE A 104 5.35 -9.89 -9.21
C ILE A 104 5.33 -10.91 -10.36
N GLU A 105 4.77 -12.08 -10.08
CA GLU A 105 4.48 -13.12 -11.06
C GLU A 105 2.98 -13.42 -11.09
N TYR A 106 2.47 -13.95 -12.21
CA TYR A 106 1.05 -14.31 -12.31
C TYR A 106 0.79 -15.62 -13.09
N GLU A 107 -0.31 -16.30 -12.76
CA GLU A 107 -0.85 -17.48 -13.46
C GLU A 107 -2.34 -17.27 -13.76
N ILE A 108 -2.71 -17.25 -15.04
CA ILE A 108 -4.11 -17.14 -15.47
C ILE A 108 -4.73 -18.55 -15.54
N ASP A 109 -5.85 -18.77 -14.84
CA ASP A 109 -6.62 -20.02 -14.98
C ASP A 109 -7.51 -19.94 -16.23
N GLU A 110 -6.97 -20.32 -17.38
CA GLU A 110 -7.72 -20.35 -18.66
C GLU A 110 -9.04 -21.16 -18.57
N ASP A 111 -9.11 -22.19 -17.72
CA ASP A 111 -10.31 -23.01 -17.54
C ASP A 111 -11.42 -22.29 -16.74
N SER A 112 -11.08 -21.17 -16.06
CA SER A 112 -12.02 -20.35 -15.29
C SER A 112 -12.79 -19.34 -16.14
N LEU A 113 -12.33 -19.07 -17.37
CA LEU A 113 -12.88 -18.06 -18.27
C LEU A 113 -14.39 -18.24 -18.48
N LYS A 114 -15.14 -17.18 -18.20
CA LYS A 114 -16.59 -17.11 -18.42
C LYS A 114 -16.94 -15.86 -19.20
N VAL A 115 -17.23 -16.04 -20.50
CA VAL A 115 -17.69 -14.94 -21.38
C VAL A 115 -19.21 -14.94 -21.48
N ASN A 116 -19.83 -13.77 -21.32
CA ASN A 116 -21.25 -13.52 -21.50
C ASN A 116 -21.47 -12.50 -22.62
N GLU A 117 -21.46 -12.97 -23.87
CA GLU A 117 -21.66 -12.12 -25.06
C GLU A 117 -22.97 -11.32 -25.04
N ASP A 118 -24.04 -11.88 -24.47
CA ASP A 118 -25.34 -11.20 -24.41
C ASP A 118 -25.32 -9.96 -23.50
N LYS A 119 -24.42 -9.94 -22.51
CA LYS A 119 -24.24 -8.82 -21.58
C LYS A 119 -23.01 -7.98 -21.88
N GLY A 120 -22.08 -8.48 -22.69
CA GLY A 120 -20.78 -7.86 -22.88
C GLY A 120 -19.96 -7.88 -21.59
N THR A 121 -19.94 -9.00 -20.86
CA THR A 121 -19.13 -9.15 -19.64
C THR A 121 -18.29 -10.41 -19.72
N ALA A 122 -17.13 -10.43 -19.09
CA ALA A 122 -16.31 -11.62 -18.93
C ALA A 122 -15.63 -11.64 -17.55
N GLU A 123 -15.27 -12.82 -17.06
CA GLU A 123 -14.47 -12.97 -15.84
C GLU A 123 -13.47 -14.12 -16.01
N VAL A 124 -12.28 -13.97 -15.44
CA VAL A 124 -11.23 -15.01 -15.38
C VAL A 124 -10.46 -14.89 -14.07
N ASP A 125 -10.17 -16.04 -13.45
CA ASP A 125 -9.41 -16.12 -12.21
C ASP A 125 -7.90 -16.06 -12.53
N VAL A 126 -7.17 -15.20 -11.82
CA VAL A 126 -5.73 -15.00 -11.93
C VAL A 126 -5.10 -15.09 -10.55
N LYS A 127 -4.02 -15.86 -10.44
CA LYS A 127 -3.20 -15.92 -9.24
C LYS A 127 -1.99 -15.02 -9.40
N PHE A 128 -1.84 -14.03 -8.54
CA PHE A 128 -0.60 -13.25 -8.42
C PHE A 128 0.26 -13.82 -7.30
N THR A 129 1.57 -13.76 -7.46
CA THR A 129 2.58 -14.12 -6.47
C THR A 129 3.53 -12.95 -6.31
N VAL A 130 3.72 -12.47 -5.08
CA VAL A 130 4.59 -11.32 -4.75
C VAL A 130 5.45 -11.70 -3.55
N ALA A 131 6.66 -11.15 -3.43
CA ALA A 131 7.47 -11.31 -2.24
C ALA A 131 6.70 -10.86 -0.98
N ASP A 132 6.82 -11.64 0.10
CA ASP A 132 6.20 -11.32 1.38
C ASP A 132 6.96 -10.20 2.07
N TYR A 133 6.47 -8.97 1.84
CA TYR A 133 7.00 -7.75 2.44
C TYR A 133 6.61 -7.57 3.91
N THR A 134 5.74 -8.43 4.46
CA THR A 134 5.35 -8.42 5.88
C THR A 134 6.28 -9.28 6.74
N ALA A 135 7.15 -10.08 6.10
CA ALA A 135 8.14 -10.87 6.78
C ALA A 135 9.13 -9.98 7.54
N SER A 136 9.51 -10.40 8.74
CA SER A 136 10.49 -9.68 9.53
C SER A 136 11.91 -10.01 9.06
N TYR A 137 12.58 -9.05 8.43
CA TYR A 137 14.00 -9.16 8.05
C TYR A 137 14.87 -8.56 9.15
N ASP A 138 15.87 -9.31 9.63
CA ASP A 138 16.82 -8.87 10.67
C ASP A 138 18.14 -8.48 10.01
N THR A 139 18.11 -7.40 9.22
CA THR A 139 19.29 -6.81 8.62
C THR A 139 19.20 -5.29 8.59
N THR A 140 20.36 -4.65 8.60
CA THR A 140 20.54 -3.21 8.42
C THR A 140 21.41 -2.92 7.20
N ASP A 141 21.48 -3.85 6.25
CA ASP A 141 22.20 -3.72 5.00
C ASP A 141 21.17 -3.88 3.88
N ILE A 142 21.07 -2.86 3.00
CA ILE A 142 20.10 -2.84 1.93
C ILE A 142 20.34 -3.95 0.91
N ASP A 143 21.60 -4.29 0.62
CA ASP A 143 21.93 -5.36 -0.33
C ASP A 143 21.51 -6.73 0.24
N GLU A 144 21.74 -6.95 1.55
CA GLU A 144 21.27 -8.16 2.22
C GLU A 144 19.73 -8.22 2.28
N LEU A 145 19.06 -7.08 2.49
CA LEU A 145 17.60 -7.01 2.49
C LEU A 145 17.02 -7.36 1.11
N VAL A 146 17.61 -6.83 0.04
CA VAL A 146 17.23 -7.16 -1.34
C VAL A 146 17.38 -8.66 -1.60
N ASP A 147 18.54 -9.25 -1.27
CA ASP A 147 18.77 -10.70 -1.39
C ASP A 147 17.72 -11.50 -0.59
N MET A 148 17.35 -11.04 0.61
CA MET A 148 16.34 -11.69 1.45
C MET A 148 14.92 -11.59 0.90
N ILE A 149 14.56 -10.50 0.23
CA ILE A 149 13.25 -10.32 -0.42
C ILE A 149 13.17 -11.24 -1.64
N GLU A 150 14.20 -11.27 -2.49
CA GLU A 150 14.24 -12.10 -3.71
C GLU A 150 14.20 -13.62 -3.39
N ASP A 151 14.95 -14.07 -2.37
CA ASP A 151 14.99 -15.47 -1.94
C ASP A 151 13.90 -15.80 -0.88
N GLY A 152 13.06 -14.82 -0.56
CA GLY A 152 12.14 -14.84 0.57
C GLY A 152 10.92 -15.74 0.42
N ALA A 153 10.01 -15.61 1.38
CA ALA A 153 8.67 -16.15 1.23
C ALA A 153 7.87 -15.29 0.24
N THR A 154 6.84 -15.88 -0.36
CA THR A 154 5.90 -15.16 -1.22
C THR A 154 4.49 -15.24 -0.66
N THR A 155 3.69 -14.23 -0.98
CA THR A 155 2.25 -14.17 -0.76
C THR A 155 1.55 -14.43 -2.09
N GLU A 156 0.52 -15.28 -2.07
CA GLU A 156 -0.33 -15.57 -3.24
C GLU A 156 -1.67 -14.84 -3.09
N TYR A 157 -2.11 -14.16 -4.14
CA TYR A 157 -3.40 -13.48 -4.25
C TYR A 157 -4.23 -14.15 -5.34
N ASP A 158 -5.33 -14.81 -4.96
CA ASP A 158 -6.29 -15.39 -5.90
C ASP A 158 -7.38 -14.35 -6.23
N LEU A 159 -7.25 -13.67 -7.38
CA LEU A 159 -8.13 -12.58 -7.81
C LEU A 159 -9.00 -13.01 -9.00
N THR A 160 -10.20 -12.44 -9.12
CA THR A 160 -11.03 -12.58 -10.34
C THR A 160 -10.95 -11.27 -11.10
N ILE A 161 -10.44 -11.32 -12.33
CA ILE A 161 -10.41 -10.18 -13.25
C ILE A 161 -11.77 -10.11 -13.93
N GLU A 162 -12.48 -9.01 -13.74
CA GLU A 162 -13.78 -8.73 -14.33
C GLU A 162 -13.61 -7.78 -15.52
N LEU A 163 -14.25 -8.09 -16.65
CA LEU A 163 -14.16 -7.31 -17.88
C LEU A 163 -15.53 -6.94 -18.40
N GLU A 164 -15.62 -5.76 -19.01
CA GLU A 164 -16.77 -5.33 -19.79
C GLU A 164 -16.41 -4.98 -21.24
N GLN A 165 -17.35 -5.21 -22.14
CA GLN A 165 -17.23 -4.90 -23.55
C GLN A 165 -17.76 -3.48 -23.83
N THR A 166 -16.88 -2.60 -24.28
CA THR A 166 -17.17 -1.21 -24.63
C THR A 166 -17.10 -0.99 -26.15
N ASP A 167 -17.27 0.27 -26.58
CA ASP A 167 -17.05 0.65 -27.98
C ASP A 167 -15.56 0.53 -28.39
N ASP A 168 -14.65 0.53 -27.40
CA ASP A 168 -13.19 0.48 -27.57
C ASP A 168 -12.60 -0.91 -27.31
N GLY A 169 -13.42 -1.94 -27.07
CA GLY A 169 -12.97 -3.32 -26.87
C GLY A 169 -13.35 -3.89 -25.51
N TRP A 170 -12.63 -4.91 -25.05
CA TRP A 170 -12.78 -5.41 -23.68
C TRP A 170 -11.86 -4.61 -22.76
N LEU A 171 -12.41 -4.11 -21.66
CA LEU A 171 -11.69 -3.36 -20.63
C LEU A 171 -11.91 -4.01 -19.26
N ILE A 172 -10.97 -3.82 -18.34
CA ILE A 172 -11.00 -4.34 -16.97
C ILE A 172 -11.88 -3.43 -16.10
N GLU A 173 -12.95 -3.99 -15.52
CA GLU A 173 -13.92 -3.27 -14.70
C GLU A 173 -13.43 -3.04 -13.27
N ASN A 174 -12.66 -4.00 -12.72
CA ASN A 174 -12.19 -3.99 -11.33
C ASN A 174 -10.68 -3.70 -11.20
N SER A 175 -10.13 -2.83 -12.05
CA SER A 175 -8.69 -2.51 -12.06
C SER A 175 -8.20 -1.97 -10.71
N GLU A 176 -8.98 -1.15 -10.02
CA GLU A 176 -8.63 -0.56 -8.71
C GLU A 176 -8.50 -1.64 -7.64
N ASP A 177 -9.46 -2.57 -7.56
CA ASP A 177 -9.42 -3.67 -6.59
C ASP A 177 -8.21 -4.59 -6.83
N VAL A 178 -7.91 -4.90 -8.10
CA VAL A 178 -6.75 -5.75 -8.45
C VAL A 178 -5.45 -5.03 -8.10
N PHE A 179 -5.40 -3.74 -8.39
CA PHE A 179 -4.24 -2.90 -8.11
C PHE A 179 -3.95 -2.82 -6.62
N ASP A 180 -4.95 -2.49 -5.79
CA ASP A 180 -4.80 -2.34 -4.35
C ASP A 180 -4.27 -3.63 -3.70
N GLU A 181 -4.75 -4.80 -4.15
CA GLU A 181 -4.32 -6.10 -3.63
C GLU A 181 -2.90 -6.47 -4.08
N VAL A 182 -2.55 -6.27 -5.35
CA VAL A 182 -1.21 -6.62 -5.89
C VAL A 182 -0.13 -5.66 -5.37
N TYR A 183 -0.47 -4.39 -5.17
CA TYR A 183 0.44 -3.32 -4.77
C TYR A 183 0.32 -2.89 -3.30
N ASP A 184 -0.33 -3.68 -2.43
CA ASP A 184 -0.47 -3.35 -1.00
C ASP A 184 0.88 -3.07 -0.29
N PHE A 185 1.99 -3.62 -0.82
CA PHE A 185 3.34 -3.34 -0.32
C PHE A 185 3.76 -1.87 -0.41
N MET A 186 3.09 -1.06 -1.25
CA MET A 186 3.31 0.38 -1.30
C MET A 186 3.01 1.10 0.02
N ILE A 187 2.30 0.45 0.95
CA ILE A 187 2.13 0.94 2.32
C ILE A 187 3.47 1.22 3.01
N ILE A 188 4.55 0.52 2.63
CA ILE A 188 5.92 0.77 3.13
C ILE A 188 6.32 2.22 2.85
N ALA A 189 6.05 2.70 1.63
CA ALA A 189 6.39 4.05 1.22
C ALA A 189 5.56 5.10 1.96
N ALA A 190 4.30 4.80 2.25
CA ALA A 190 3.44 5.68 3.03
C ALA A 190 3.87 5.78 4.50
N LEU A 191 4.38 4.68 5.08
CA LEU A 191 4.79 4.64 6.49
C LEU A 191 6.19 5.23 6.72
N ALA A 192 7.08 5.14 5.73
CA ALA A 192 8.47 5.55 5.90
C ALA A 192 9.13 5.99 4.57
N PRO A 193 8.63 7.06 3.90
CA PRO A 193 9.14 7.48 2.58
C PRO A 193 10.62 7.91 2.63
N ASP A 194 11.05 8.45 3.78
CA ASP A 194 12.40 8.96 4.03
C ASP A 194 13.31 7.96 4.78
N ALA A 195 12.88 6.70 4.97
CA ALA A 195 13.70 5.73 5.70
C ALA A 195 15.04 5.53 5.00
N THR A 196 16.12 5.62 5.76
CA THR A 196 17.46 5.23 5.33
C THR A 196 17.95 4.11 6.22
N ILE A 197 18.46 3.05 5.61
CA ILE A 197 19.04 1.92 6.29
C ILE A 197 20.48 2.30 6.65
N VAL A 198 20.71 2.59 7.94
CA VAL A 198 22.00 3.03 8.47
C VAL A 198 23.02 1.89 8.43
N GLY A 199 23.67 1.71 7.28
CA GLY A 199 24.65 0.64 7.05
C GLY A 199 25.46 0.77 5.77
N SER A 200 25.01 1.56 4.80
CA SER A 200 25.74 1.80 3.55
C SER A 200 26.88 2.81 3.79
N ASP A 201 28.09 2.29 3.89
CA ASP A 201 29.35 3.03 4.06
C ASP A 201 29.60 4.04 2.91
N GLU A 202 29.02 5.23 2.99
CA GLU A 202 29.58 6.45 2.39
C GLU A 202 30.12 7.33 3.54
N PRO A 203 31.45 7.39 3.76
CA PRO A 203 32.03 8.29 4.74
C PRO A 203 31.95 9.72 4.20
N ASP A 204 30.81 10.38 4.38
CA ASP A 204 30.69 11.78 4.03
C ASP A 204 31.42 12.63 5.07
N THR A 205 32.60 13.10 4.67
CA THR A 205 33.25 14.27 5.24
C THR A 205 32.44 15.51 4.89
N TYR A 206 31.30 15.71 5.55
CA TYR A 206 30.54 16.95 5.47
C TYR A 206 30.62 17.68 6.81
N ASP A 207 31.48 18.69 6.84
CA ASP A 207 31.72 19.60 7.96
C ASP A 207 30.75 20.80 7.78
N GLU A 208 29.46 20.59 8.03
CA GLU A 208 28.42 21.64 8.08
C GLU A 208 27.64 21.55 9.41
N PRO A 209 27.18 22.70 9.95
CA PRO A 209 26.79 22.81 11.35
C PRO A 209 25.44 22.17 11.67
N ASP A 210 25.46 21.24 12.65
CA ASP A 210 24.36 20.70 13.49
C ASP A 210 22.98 21.36 13.29
N THR A 211 22.15 20.82 12.39
CA THR A 211 20.67 20.88 12.49
C THR A 211 19.92 19.67 11.90
N ASN A 212 20.59 18.56 11.53
CA ASN A 212 19.87 17.36 11.08
C ASN A 212 19.30 16.59 12.27
N VAL A 213 18.02 16.82 12.51
CA VAL A 213 17.17 16.01 13.37
C VAL A 213 16.70 14.83 12.52
N ASP A 214 17.22 13.65 12.84
CA ASP A 214 16.87 12.37 12.23
C ASP A 214 15.43 11.99 12.64
N THR A 215 14.51 11.99 11.69
CA THR A 215 13.09 11.66 11.89
C THR A 215 12.74 10.34 11.20
N SER A 216 13.42 9.26 11.55
CA SER A 216 12.99 7.91 11.14
C SER A 216 11.68 7.54 11.87
N SER A 217 10.59 7.30 11.13
CA SER A 217 9.35 6.74 11.66
C SER A 217 9.55 5.27 12.04
N SER A 218 9.58 4.95 13.33
CA SER A 218 9.59 3.55 13.80
C SER A 218 8.16 3.07 14.05
N SER A 219 7.65 2.15 13.24
CA SER A 219 6.40 1.43 13.52
C SER A 219 6.67 0.27 14.48
N GLY A 220 5.88 0.16 15.53
CA GLY A 220 5.95 -0.95 16.47
C GLY A 220 4.56 -1.22 17.04
N SER A 221 4.20 -2.49 17.15
CA SER A 221 2.86 -2.93 17.50
C SER A 221 2.81 -3.55 18.90
N SER A 222 1.98 -3.00 19.77
CA SER A 222 1.57 -3.59 21.06
C SER A 222 0.06 -3.84 21.09
N VAL A 223 -0.36 -5.05 21.41
CA VAL A 223 -1.78 -5.47 21.38
C VAL A 223 -2.55 -4.85 22.57
N ALA A 224 -3.46 -3.92 22.29
CA ALA A 224 -4.39 -3.37 23.28
C ALA A 224 -5.58 -4.32 23.53
N ASP A 225 -6.14 -4.26 24.75
CA ASP A 225 -7.24 -5.10 25.24
C ASP A 225 -8.55 -4.76 24.50
N THR A 226 -9.17 -5.76 23.88
CA THR A 226 -10.27 -5.60 22.91
C THR A 226 -11.59 -5.27 23.61
N SER A 227 -12.07 -4.02 23.53
CA SER A 227 -13.47 -3.70 23.80
C SER A 227 -14.30 -3.84 22.52
N SER A 228 -14.95 -4.99 22.34
CA SER A 228 -15.75 -5.28 21.13
C SER A 228 -17.12 -4.61 21.19
N THR A 229 -17.34 -3.59 20.36
CA THR A 229 -18.58 -3.50 19.58
C THR A 229 -18.41 -4.47 18.41
N ASP A 230 -19.36 -5.39 18.23
CA ASP A 230 -19.18 -6.77 17.71
C ASP A 230 -18.34 -7.02 16.42
N ASP A 231 -17.91 -6.01 15.65
CA ASP A 231 -17.16 -6.19 14.39
C ASP A 231 -15.89 -5.32 14.22
N LEU A 232 -15.59 -4.37 15.12
CA LEU A 232 -14.39 -3.53 15.03
C LEU A 232 -13.35 -3.92 16.10
N LEU A 233 -12.18 -4.38 15.66
CA LEU A 233 -11.03 -4.63 16.53
C LEU A 233 -10.03 -3.49 16.35
N LEU A 234 -9.75 -2.78 17.44
CA LEU A 234 -8.67 -1.80 17.48
C LEU A 234 -7.37 -2.49 17.90
N GLY A 235 -6.32 -2.26 17.12
CA GLY A 235 -4.97 -2.74 17.31
C GLY A 235 -4.07 -1.70 17.97
N SER A 236 -2.76 -1.81 17.74
CA SER A 236 -1.78 -0.84 18.21
C SER A 236 -1.85 0.48 17.44
N ALA A 237 -1.47 1.59 18.07
CA ALA A 237 -1.25 2.82 17.31
C ALA A 237 -0.05 2.69 16.35
N THR A 238 -0.19 3.29 15.17
CA THR A 238 0.88 3.67 14.26
C THR A 238 1.30 5.10 14.59
N TYR A 239 2.60 5.36 14.54
CA TYR A 239 3.21 6.60 15.01
C TYR A 239 3.75 7.36 13.80
N ILE A 240 3.41 8.64 13.69
CA ILE A 240 3.83 9.50 12.57
C ILE A 240 4.58 10.69 13.15
N GLY A 241 5.78 10.97 12.65
CA GLY A 241 6.62 12.10 13.11
C GLY A 241 7.14 11.98 14.54
N LEU A 242 7.18 10.77 15.12
CA LEU A 242 7.60 10.53 16.51
C LEU A 242 8.94 9.79 16.59
N VAL A 243 9.72 10.10 17.62
CA VAL A 243 11.01 9.46 17.95
C VAL A 243 11.02 9.02 19.42
N ASP A 244 12.04 8.25 19.82
CA ASP A 244 12.22 7.75 21.21
C ASP A 244 10.95 7.08 21.78
N ILE A 245 10.28 6.24 20.99
CA ILE A 245 8.99 5.61 21.34
C ILE A 245 9.21 4.50 22.39
N ASP A 246 8.53 4.62 23.53
CA ASP A 246 8.41 3.60 24.57
C ASP A 246 6.98 3.05 24.57
N TYR A 247 6.82 1.90 23.90
CA TYR A 247 5.55 1.19 23.77
C TYR A 247 4.99 0.68 25.10
N ASP A 248 5.82 0.43 26.11
CA ASP A 248 5.36 -0.04 27.42
C ASP A 248 4.86 1.13 28.28
N ALA A 249 5.48 2.30 28.14
CA ALA A 249 5.12 3.51 28.86
C ALA A 249 4.08 4.38 28.14
N HIS A 250 3.79 4.09 26.87
CA HIS A 250 2.99 4.91 25.96
C HIS A 250 3.53 6.34 25.88
N THR A 251 4.86 6.47 25.75
CA THR A 251 5.52 7.77 25.63
C THR A 251 6.35 7.88 24.36
N ALA A 252 6.41 9.06 23.77
CA ALA A 252 7.28 9.35 22.63
C ALA A 252 7.79 10.80 22.71
N ARG A 253 8.64 11.18 21.75
CA ARG A 253 9.11 12.54 21.56
C ARG A 253 8.84 13.02 20.14
N ALA A 254 8.70 14.33 19.99
CA ALA A 254 8.63 15.00 18.70
C ALA A 254 9.46 16.28 18.78
N TYR A 255 9.67 16.91 17.63
CA TYR A 255 10.49 18.11 17.55
C TYR A 255 9.70 19.31 17.09
N THR A 256 10.03 20.48 17.64
CA THR A 256 9.34 21.75 17.30
C THR A 256 9.41 22.12 15.82
N ASN A 257 10.38 21.60 15.05
CA ASN A 257 10.59 21.91 13.64
C ASN A 257 9.95 20.91 12.65
N GLN A 258 9.17 19.94 13.14
CA GLN A 258 8.43 19.02 12.27
C GLN A 258 7.15 19.67 11.75
N GLU A 259 6.68 19.22 10.57
CA GLU A 259 5.41 19.69 10.00
C GLU A 259 4.19 19.15 10.75
N SER A 260 4.27 17.90 11.22
CA SER A 260 3.25 17.28 12.06
C SER A 260 3.79 16.08 12.81
N PHE A 261 3.07 15.66 13.86
CA PHE A 261 3.19 14.34 14.45
C PHE A 261 1.80 13.84 14.89
N GLY A 262 1.64 12.54 15.09
CA GLY A 262 0.35 12.01 15.51
C GLY A 262 0.31 10.51 15.69
N PHE A 263 -0.90 10.03 15.91
CA PHE A 263 -1.22 8.64 16.14
C PHE A 263 -2.39 8.23 15.26
N TYR A 264 -2.31 7.03 14.71
CA TYR A 264 -3.39 6.36 14.00
C TYR A 264 -3.62 5.00 14.67
N GLN A 265 -4.81 4.74 15.20
CA GLN A 265 -5.09 3.41 15.75
C GLN A 265 -5.28 2.41 14.60
N ALA A 266 -4.39 1.42 14.50
CA ALA A 266 -4.58 0.33 13.57
C ALA A 266 -5.90 -0.38 13.91
N HIS A 267 -6.59 -0.90 12.90
CA HIS A 267 -7.85 -1.58 13.13
C HIS A 267 -8.06 -2.68 12.09
N THR A 268 -8.90 -3.64 12.43
CA THR A 268 -9.38 -4.65 11.49
C THR A 268 -10.88 -4.74 11.61
N SER A 269 -11.56 -4.71 10.47
CA SER A 269 -13.01 -4.88 10.37
C SER A 269 -13.33 -5.88 9.27
N SER A 270 -14.44 -6.60 9.40
CA SER A 270 -15.00 -7.38 8.30
C SER A 270 -15.89 -6.55 7.37
N ASP A 271 -16.20 -5.31 7.75
CA ASP A 271 -17.00 -4.38 6.96
C ASP A 271 -16.12 -3.58 6.00
N VAL A 272 -16.61 -3.41 4.76
CA VAL A 272 -15.94 -2.64 3.69
C VAL A 272 -15.91 -1.14 4.01
N GLU A 273 -16.89 -0.65 4.77
CA GLU A 273 -16.97 0.75 5.21
C GLU A 273 -17.05 0.78 6.73
N ILE A 274 -16.01 1.34 7.36
CA ILE A 274 -15.85 1.29 8.81
C ILE A 274 -16.46 2.54 9.42
N ASP A 275 -17.45 2.34 10.31
CA ASP A 275 -18.13 3.43 10.99
C ASP A 275 -17.43 3.77 12.32
N PHE A 276 -16.72 4.90 12.34
CA PHE A 276 -16.11 5.44 13.55
C PHE A 276 -17.04 6.36 14.35
N THR A 277 -18.34 6.39 14.06
CA THR A 277 -19.31 7.22 14.80
C THR A 277 -19.23 6.98 16.31
N GLY A 278 -19.00 8.06 17.05
CA GLY A 278 -18.89 8.07 18.51
C GLY A 278 -17.47 7.86 19.05
N TYR A 279 -16.53 7.39 18.24
CA TYR A 279 -15.12 7.41 18.62
C TYR A 279 -14.62 8.85 18.71
N SER A 280 -13.65 9.12 19.59
CA SER A 280 -13.04 10.44 19.65
C SER A 280 -11.63 10.39 20.21
N VAL A 281 -10.83 11.39 19.85
CA VAL A 281 -9.48 11.61 20.38
C VAL A 281 -9.42 13.00 20.98
N VAL A 282 -9.07 13.09 22.27
CA VAL A 282 -8.81 14.36 22.93
C VAL A 282 -7.31 14.58 22.99
N ILE A 283 -6.86 15.68 22.41
CA ILE A 283 -5.47 16.14 22.50
C ILE A 283 -5.41 17.21 23.57
N GLU A 284 -4.59 17.01 24.59
CA GLU A 284 -4.26 18.03 25.59
C GLU A 284 -2.81 18.49 25.40
N HIS A 285 -2.55 19.80 25.49
CA HIS A 285 -1.21 20.38 25.52
C HIS A 285 -0.99 21.05 26.88
N ASP A 286 0.01 20.60 27.63
CA ASP A 286 0.31 21.03 29.00
C ASP A 286 -0.92 20.99 29.93
N GLY A 287 -1.80 20.00 29.72
CA GLY A 287 -3.02 19.77 30.51
C GLY A 287 -4.19 20.70 30.18
N ALA A 288 -4.11 21.47 29.10
CA ALA A 288 -5.23 22.17 28.51
C ALA A 288 -5.67 21.46 27.23
N VAL A 289 -6.99 21.29 27.03
CA VAL A 289 -7.51 20.72 25.78
C VAL A 289 -7.05 21.60 24.60
N TYR A 290 -6.23 21.00 23.74
CA TYR A 290 -5.75 21.57 22.50
C TYR A 290 -6.79 21.36 21.40
N GLU A 291 -7.23 20.11 21.23
CA GLU A 291 -8.18 19.72 20.20
C GLU A 291 -9.02 18.50 20.62
N THR A 292 -10.18 18.33 19.99
CA THR A 292 -10.97 17.11 20.09
C THR A 292 -11.42 16.70 18.70
N VAL A 293 -10.90 15.56 18.25
CA VAL A 293 -11.30 14.92 16.99
C VAL A 293 -12.46 13.99 17.30
N ASN A 294 -13.57 14.10 16.57
CA ASN A 294 -14.77 13.28 16.77
C ASN A 294 -15.00 12.41 15.54
N ASP A 295 -15.58 11.24 15.77
CA ASP A 295 -15.90 10.22 14.77
C ASP A 295 -14.65 9.75 14.00
N ASP A 296 -13.51 9.65 14.71
CA ASP A 296 -12.21 9.26 14.16
C ASP A 296 -11.38 8.53 15.23
N ILE A 297 -10.42 7.73 14.77
CA ILE A 297 -9.44 7.01 15.58
C ILE A 297 -7.99 7.42 15.23
N CYS A 298 -7.83 8.49 14.45
CA CYS A 298 -6.56 9.16 14.20
C CYS A 298 -6.58 10.60 14.69
N ALA A 299 -5.41 11.11 15.08
CA ALA A 299 -5.25 12.49 15.50
C ALA A 299 -3.81 12.96 15.30
N TYR A 300 -3.68 14.18 14.80
CA TYR A 300 -2.41 14.80 14.44
C TYR A 300 -2.31 16.19 15.05
N VAL A 301 -1.09 16.59 15.41
CA VAL A 301 -0.72 17.96 15.75
C VAL A 301 0.11 18.49 14.60
N TYR A 302 -0.33 19.60 14.01
CA TYR A 302 0.35 20.26 12.90
C TYR A 302 1.12 21.50 13.38
N ALA A 303 2.18 21.82 12.66
CA ALA A 303 2.90 23.07 12.79
C ALA A 303 1.96 24.26 12.58
N ASP A 304 2.17 25.32 13.35
CA ASP A 304 1.37 26.54 13.25
C ASP A 304 1.75 27.36 12.00
N SER A 305 1.19 28.57 11.87
CA SER A 305 1.51 29.48 10.76
C SER A 305 2.98 29.92 10.65
N THR A 306 3.79 29.64 11.68
CA THR A 306 5.24 29.88 11.69
C THR A 306 6.06 28.66 11.23
N GLY A 307 5.40 27.53 10.97
CA GLY A 307 6.06 26.27 10.63
C GLY A 307 6.67 25.56 11.84
N LEU A 308 6.20 25.86 13.05
CA LEU A 308 6.67 25.23 14.28
C LEU A 308 5.51 24.63 15.07
N ILE A 309 5.79 23.53 15.73
CA ILE A 309 4.93 22.92 16.74
C ILE A 309 5.29 23.53 18.10
N GLU A 310 4.28 23.84 18.91
CA GLU A 310 4.50 24.43 20.24
C GLU A 310 5.17 23.40 21.17
N ALA A 311 6.31 23.76 21.76
CA ALA A 311 6.99 22.87 22.72
C ALA A 311 6.12 22.60 23.95
N GLY A 312 6.25 21.43 24.56
CA GLY A 312 5.49 21.04 25.75
C GLY A 312 5.14 19.56 25.76
N VAL A 313 4.17 19.20 26.59
CA VAL A 313 3.69 17.81 26.68
C VAL A 313 2.32 17.72 26.05
N TYR A 314 2.20 16.89 25.01
CA TYR A 314 0.92 16.53 24.40
C TYR A 314 0.44 15.19 24.93
N THR A 315 -0.83 15.09 25.29
CA THR A 315 -1.49 13.84 25.68
C THR A 315 -2.62 13.56 24.72
N PHE A 316 -2.59 12.40 24.07
CA PHE A 316 -3.65 11.91 23.20
C PHE A 316 -4.43 10.87 23.99
N THR A 317 -5.74 11.08 24.17
CA THR A 317 -6.60 10.14 24.88
C THR A 317 -7.72 9.69 23.95
N PHE A 318 -7.83 8.39 23.74
CA PHE A 318 -8.75 7.79 22.80
C PHE A 318 -9.97 7.23 23.55
N TYR A 319 -11.16 7.58 23.06
CA TYR A 319 -12.44 7.20 23.64
C TYR A 319 -13.28 6.42 22.63
N ASN A 320 -13.97 5.39 23.11
CA ASN A 320 -14.93 4.63 22.33
C ASN A 320 -16.30 5.35 22.29
N PRO A 321 -17.31 4.84 21.55
CA PRO A 321 -18.65 5.45 21.45
C PRO A 321 -19.41 5.61 22.78
N GLU A 322 -19.01 4.89 23.83
CA GLU A 322 -19.59 5.04 25.17
C GLU A 322 -18.90 6.15 25.99
N GLY A 323 -17.89 6.80 25.43
CA GLY A 323 -17.04 7.78 26.11
C GLY A 323 -16.07 7.14 27.10
N VAL A 324 -15.77 5.85 26.95
CA VAL A 324 -14.80 5.14 27.78
C VAL A 324 -13.43 5.24 27.12
N GLU A 325 -12.46 5.71 27.89
CA GLU A 325 -11.05 5.73 27.50
C GLU A 325 -10.57 4.29 27.27
N TYR A 326 -10.00 4.02 26.10
CA TYR A 326 -9.43 2.71 25.78
C TYR A 326 -7.93 2.74 25.52
N ASP A 327 -7.36 3.91 25.21
CA ASP A 327 -5.92 4.07 25.00
C ASP A 327 -5.48 5.52 25.24
N PHE A 328 -4.20 5.73 25.53
CA PHE A 328 -3.61 7.06 25.63
C PHE A 328 -2.12 7.05 25.33
N TYR A 329 -1.58 8.19 24.86
CA TYR A 329 -0.16 8.39 24.60
C TYR A 329 0.29 9.77 25.05
N THR A 330 1.53 9.88 25.51
CA THR A 330 2.15 11.15 25.89
C THR A 330 3.35 11.45 25.01
N VAL A 331 3.37 12.61 24.37
CA VAL A 331 4.46 13.08 23.51
C VAL A 331 5.11 14.30 24.16
N THR A 332 6.43 14.25 24.36
CA THR A 332 7.19 15.45 24.74
C THR A 332 7.76 16.10 23.48
N VAL A 333 7.37 17.36 23.24
CA VAL A 333 7.89 18.16 22.12
C VAL A 333 8.97 19.10 22.64
N ASP A 334 10.18 18.97 22.10
CA ASP A 334 11.34 19.79 22.44
C ASP A 334 12.04 20.48 21.26
#